data_AF-A0A521XWC6-F1
#
_entry.id   AF-A0A521XWC6-F1
#
_cell.length_a   1.000
_cell.length_b   1.000
_cell.length_c   1.000
_cell.angle_alpha   90.00
_cell.angle_beta   90.00
_cell.angle_gamma   90.00
#
_symmetry.space_group_name_H-M   'P 1'
#
loop_
_entity.id
_entity.type
_entity.pdbx_description
1 polymer ?
#
loop_
_entity_poly.entity_id
_entity_poly.type
_entity_poly.pdbx_seq_one_letter_code
_entity_poly.pdbx_strand_id
1 'polypeptide(L)' 'MTLEKAKKLLAVQADFGGFYNANGAKLILAEVQREHGQAAVDALIRELELERIFGFAPGTTFDGSLLVKSKFG' A
#
# COMPACT_ATOMS: atom_id res chain seq x y z
N MET A 1 1.95 10.14 8.06
CA MET A 1 2.03 9.19 9.19
C MET A 1 3.43 8.61 9.39
N THR A 2 3.76 8.04 10.56
CA THR A 2 4.99 7.25 10.73
C THR A 2 4.89 5.88 10.03
N LEU A 3 6.03 5.30 9.63
CA LEU A 3 6.06 3.98 8.99
C LEU A 3 5.49 2.87 9.89
N GLU A 4 5.77 2.92 11.19
CA GLU A 4 5.20 2.00 12.17
C GLU A 4 3.66 2.06 12.20
N LYS A 5 3.08 3.26 12.10
CA LYS A 5 1.62 3.42 12.04
C LYS A 5 1.07 2.91 10.71
N ALA A 6 1.75 3.19 9.60
CA ALA A 6 1.37 2.69 8.27
C ALA A 6 1.32 1.16 8.26
N LYS A 7 2.37 0.51 8.76
CA LYS A 7 2.48 -0.95 8.85
C LYS A 7 1.32 -1.56 9.63
N LYS A 8 0.98 -1.01 10.80
CA LYS A 8 -0.17 -1.48 11.60
C LYS A 8 -1.50 -1.33 10.87
N LEU A 9 -1.73 -0.18 10.23
CA LEU A 9 -2.97 0.06 9.49
C LEU A 9 -3.10 -0.85 8.25
N LEU A 10 -2.01 -1.04 7.52
CA LEU A 10 -1.95 -1.95 6.36
C LEU A 10 -2.18 -3.39 6.77
N ALA A 11 -1.60 -3.84 7.89
CA ALA A 11 -1.85 -5.16 8.43
C ALA A 11 -3.35 -5.36 8.72
N VAL A 12 -4.05 -4.37 9.28
CA VAL A 12 -5.52 -4.44 9.46
C VAL A 12 -6.26 -4.53 8.13
N GLN A 13 -5.82 -3.81 7.09
CA GLN A 13 -6.48 -3.90 5.77
C GLN A 13 -6.23 -5.26 5.10
N ALA A 14 -5.11 -5.92 5.42
CA ALA A 14 -4.62 -7.16 4.82
C ALA A 14 -4.91 -8.42 5.65
N ASP A 15 -5.50 -8.28 6.84
CA ASP A 15 -5.68 -9.39 7.79
C ASP A 15 -6.69 -10.42 7.30
N PHE A 16 -6.31 -11.70 7.37
CA PHE A 16 -7.11 -12.84 6.97
C PHE A 16 -8.14 -13.16 8.08
N GLY A 17 -9.40 -12.78 7.86
CA GLY A 17 -10.49 -13.01 8.83
C GLY A 17 -11.62 -11.98 8.74
N GLY A 18 -11.34 -10.84 8.10
CA GLY A 18 -12.33 -9.90 7.57
C GLY A 18 -12.10 -9.67 6.07
N PHE A 19 -13.04 -9.01 5.40
CA PHE A 19 -12.88 -8.69 3.97
C PHE A 19 -11.67 -7.76 3.77
N TYR A 20 -10.79 -8.09 2.82
CA TYR A 20 -9.69 -7.21 2.45
C TYR A 20 -10.18 -5.86 1.95
N ASN A 21 -9.50 -4.78 2.35
CA ASN A 21 -9.84 -3.43 1.92
C ASN A 21 -8.73 -2.79 1.09
N ALA A 22 -8.72 -3.10 -0.21
CA ALA A 22 -7.75 -2.58 -1.15
C ALA A 22 -7.78 -1.04 -1.23
N ASN A 23 -8.95 -0.41 -1.09
CA ASN A 23 -9.08 1.04 -1.17
C ASN A 23 -8.47 1.72 0.06
N GLY A 24 -8.70 1.18 1.26
CA GLY A 24 -8.02 1.65 2.48
C GLY A 24 -6.50 1.53 2.37
N ALA A 25 -6.02 0.39 1.87
CA ALA A 25 -4.59 0.18 1.66
C ALA A 25 -3.98 1.18 0.67
N LYS A 26 -4.65 1.49 -0.46
CA LYS A 26 -4.20 2.51 -1.42
C LYS A 26 -4.04 3.88 -0.78
N LEU A 27 -4.99 4.30 0.07
CA LEU A 27 -4.93 5.60 0.74
C LEU A 27 -3.76 5.68 1.74
N ILE A 28 -3.51 4.61 2.48
CA ILE A 28 -2.36 4.53 3.40
C ILE A 28 -1.04 4.60 2.62
N LEU A 29 -0.91 3.84 1.53
CA LEU A 29 0.29 3.84 0.69
C LEU A 29 0.50 5.19 0.00
N ALA A 30 -0.55 5.92 -0.37
CA ALA A 30 -0.44 7.27 -0.92
C ALA A 30 0.13 8.28 0.09
N GLU A 31 -0.27 8.17 1.36
CA GLU A 31 0.31 9.01 2.42
C GLU A 31 1.77 8.64 2.70
N VAL A 32 2.12 7.34 2.72
CA VAL A 32 3.51 6.89 2.83
C VAL A 32 4.35 7.39 1.65
N GLN A 33 3.82 7.29 0.42
CA GLN A 33 4.47 7.78 -0.78
C GLN A 33 4.83 9.26 -0.66
N ARG A 34 3.89 10.09 -0.18
CA ARG A 34 4.07 11.54 -0.02
C ARG A 34 5.09 11.91 1.05
N GLU A 35 5.16 11.15 2.14
CA GLU A 35 5.98 11.51 3.30
C GLU A 35 7.34 10.82 3.38
N HIS A 36 7.44 9.59 2.88
CA HIS A 36 8.62 8.73 3.01
C HIS A 36 9.17 8.24 1.66
N GLY A 37 8.45 8.50 0.57
CA GLY A 37 8.88 8.18 -0.79
C GLY A 37 8.68 6.71 -1.19
N GLN A 38 9.02 6.41 -2.45
CA GLN A 38 8.76 5.13 -3.09
C GLN A 38 9.46 3.96 -2.37
N ALA A 39 10.68 4.16 -1.88
CA ALA A 39 11.43 3.11 -1.19
C ALA A 39 10.70 2.57 0.04
N ALA A 40 10.00 3.45 0.78
CA ALA A 40 9.20 3.05 1.93
C ALA A 40 7.93 2.30 1.53
N VAL A 41 7.26 2.73 0.45
CA VAL A 41 6.11 2.02 -0.15
C VAL A 41 6.52 0.61 -0.56
N ASP A 42 7.63 0.50 -1.29
CA ASP A 42 8.21 -0.74 -1.78
C ASP A 42 8.62 -1.70 -0.66
N ALA A 43 9.10 -1.17 0.48
CA ALA A 43 9.41 -1.96 1.66
C ALA A 43 8.14 -2.54 2.28
N LEU A 44 7.09 -1.73 2.46
CA LEU A 44 5.81 -2.17 3.03
C LEU A 44 5.10 -3.18 2.14
N ILE A 45 5.15 -3.01 0.81
CA ILE A 45 4.60 -3.98 -0.15
C ILE A 45 5.22 -5.37 0.06
N ARG A 46 6.55 -5.44 0.20
CA ARG A 46 7.26 -6.71 0.40
C ARG A 46 7.02 -7.29 1.79
N GLU A 47 7.08 -6.44 2.82
CA GLU A 47 6.96 -6.87 4.21
C GLU A 47 5.58 -7.43 4.55
N LEU A 48 4.52 -6.89 3.94
CA LEU A 48 3.14 -7.28 4.20
C LEU A 48 2.52 -8.11 3.07
N GLU A 49 3.33 -8.59 2.12
CA GLU A 49 2.90 -9.38 0.96
C GLU A 49 1.73 -8.74 0.16
N LEU A 50 1.72 -7.40 0.05
CA LEU A 50 0.60 -6.66 -0.56
C LEU A 50 0.45 -6.95 -2.06
N GLU A 51 1.51 -7.41 -2.72
CA GLU A 51 1.43 -7.91 -4.09
C GLU A 51 0.57 -9.19 -4.17
N ARG A 52 0.77 -10.14 -3.26
CA ARG A 52 -0.01 -11.39 -3.23
C ARG A 52 -1.47 -11.15 -2.83
N ILE A 53 -1.70 -10.22 -1.90
CA ILE A 53 -3.05 -9.97 -1.33
C ILE A 53 -3.87 -9.05 -2.25
N PHE A 54 -3.25 -8.01 -2.81
CA PHE A 54 -3.95 -6.94 -3.54
C PHE A 54 -3.46 -6.72 -4.98
N GLY A 55 -2.36 -7.34 -5.40
CA GLY A 55 -1.73 -7.07 -6.70
C GLY A 55 -0.90 -5.77 -6.72
N PHE A 56 -0.52 -5.22 -5.56
CA PHE A 56 0.31 -4.02 -5.49
C PHE A 56 1.78 -4.41 -5.67
N ALA A 57 2.30 -4.33 -6.90
CA ALA A 57 3.70 -4.62 -7.18
C ALA A 57 4.65 -3.50 -6.67
N PRO A 58 5.87 -3.82 -6.20
CA PRO A 58 6.89 -2.80 -5.95
C PRO A 58 7.12 -1.90 -7.17
N GLY A 59 7.32 -0.61 -6.95
CA GLY A 59 7.37 0.41 -8.01
C GLY A 59 6.00 0.93 -8.46
N THR A 60 4.89 0.42 -7.91
CA THR A 60 3.56 1.04 -8.05
C THR A 60 3.54 2.36 -7.30
N THR A 61 3.12 3.43 -7.97
CA THR A 61 2.95 4.75 -7.38
C THR A 61 1.51 4.94 -6.90
N PHE A 62 1.35 5.42 -5.66
CA PHE A 62 0.04 5.74 -5.08
C PHE A 62 -0.05 7.26 -4.87
N ASP A 63 -0.99 7.91 -5.56
CA ASP A 63 -1.16 9.38 -5.56
C ASP A 63 -2.42 9.85 -4.81
N GLY A 64 -3.11 8.92 -4.14
CA GLY A 64 -4.38 9.17 -3.45
C GLY A 64 -5.60 8.96 -4.36
N SER A 65 -5.39 8.73 -5.66
CA SER A 65 -6.43 8.23 -6.55
C SER A 65 -6.76 6.77 -6.23
N LEU A 66 -8.04 6.41 -6.35
CA LEU A 66 -8.45 5.00 -6.29
C LEU A 66 -8.12 4.25 -7.59
N LEU A 67 -7.80 4.98 -8.66
CA LEU A 67 -7.29 4.44 -9.92
C LEU A 67 -5.78 4.23 -9.79
N VAL A 68 -5.35 2.97 -9.82
CA VAL A 68 -3.92 2.67 -9.92
C VAL A 68 -3.50 2.90 -11.37
N LYS A 69 -2.68 3.92 -11.62
CA LYS A 69 -2.02 4.05 -12.92
C LYS A 69 -0.87 3.04 -12.95
N SER A 70 -1.10 1.92 -13.62
CA SER A 70 -0.04 0.98 -13.96
C SER A 70 0.92 1.66 -14.94
N LYS A 71 2.23 1.38 -14.81
CA LYS A 71 3.30 1.89 -15.70
C LYS A 71 3.25 1.30 -17.12
N PHE A 72 2.20 0.53 -17.43
CA PHE A 72 1.87 -0.02 -18.73
C PHE A 72 0.58 0.65 -19.26
N GLY A 73 0.73 1.87 -19.76
CA GLY A 73 -0.32 2.66 -20.41
C GLY A 73 0.30 3.74 -21.28
#